data_AF-B4K6E0-F1
#
_entry.id   AF-B4K6E0-F1
#
_cell.length_a   1.000
_cell.length_b   1.000
_cell.length_c   1.000
_cell.angle_alpha   90.00
_cell.angle_beta   90.00
_cell.angle_gamma   90.00
#
_symmetry.space_group_name_H-M   'P 1'
#
loop_
_entity.id
_entity.type
_entity.pdbx_description
1 polymer ?
#
loop_
_entity_poly.entity_id
_entity_poly.type
_entity_poly.pdbx_seq_one_letter_code
_entity_poly.pdbx_strand_id
1 'polypeptide(L)'
;MPEHTPAPTPHRAIYGFAFYILFTVLFFVYVAWAFLPVELGLHSYLPDKYFAVFMPVLIMVCAFFAVIIYPAINLSLTPNIDSIASVVDLKLVLPKGSEFTSWSQLQNQRSEATPKRNPSPTTTLCNMCKTEHVAKTRSPIPPLRFLDLQEINATYYN
;
A
#
# COMPACT_ATOMS: atom_id res chain seq x y z
N MET A 1 2.51 18.97 1.41
CA MET A 1 3.15 18.62 2.69
C MET A 1 4.21 17.56 2.42
N PRO A 2 5.51 17.87 2.60
CA PRO A 2 6.61 16.95 2.31
C PRO A 2 6.60 15.70 3.21
N GLU A 3 6.01 15.80 4.40
CA GLU A 3 5.99 14.76 5.45
C GLU A 3 5.43 13.40 5.01
N HIS A 4 4.46 13.40 4.09
CA HIS A 4 3.84 12.18 3.55
C HIS A 4 4.49 11.67 2.26
N THR A 5 5.61 12.27 1.85
CA THR A 5 6.30 11.83 0.64
C THR A 5 7.18 10.63 0.97
N PRO A 6 7.16 9.54 0.19
CA PRO A 6 8.08 8.42 0.37
C PRO A 6 9.55 8.78 0.08
N ALA A 7 9.81 10.01 -0.35
CA ALA A 7 11.14 10.50 -0.70
C ALA A 7 12.12 10.41 0.50
N PRO A 8 13.41 10.12 0.23
CA PRO A 8 14.43 10.09 1.26
C PRO A 8 14.57 11.49 1.87
N THR A 9 14.06 11.67 3.08
CA THR A 9 14.26 12.88 3.86
C THR A 9 15.39 12.66 4.87
N PRO A 10 16.22 13.67 5.15
CA PRO A 10 17.29 13.56 6.12
C PRO A 10 16.77 13.14 7.50
N HIS A 11 15.55 13.57 7.86
CA HIS A 11 14.90 13.17 9.10
C HIS A 11 14.65 11.64 9.19
N ARG A 12 14.27 10.98 8.08
CA ARG A 12 14.09 9.50 8.07
C ARG A 12 15.40 8.74 8.22
N ALA A 13 16.52 9.30 7.75
CA ALA A 13 17.84 8.67 7.89
C ALA A 13 18.31 8.58 9.35
N ILE A 14 17.88 9.53 10.19
CA ILE A 14 18.26 9.57 11.62
C ILE A 14 17.75 8.33 12.36
N TYR A 15 16.52 7.88 12.08
CA TYR A 15 15.96 6.67 12.72
C TYR A 15 16.76 5.42 12.36
N GLY A 16 17.12 5.27 11.08
CA GLY A 16 17.95 4.14 10.62
C GLY A 16 19.32 4.12 11.30
N PHE A 17 19.96 5.29 11.42
CA PHE A 17 21.25 5.41 12.11
C PHE A 17 21.13 5.13 13.61
N ALA A 18 20.10 5.64 14.29
CA ALA A 18 19.86 5.36 15.70
C ALA A 18 19.64 3.86 15.96
N PHE A 19 18.85 3.19 15.13
CA PHE A 19 18.67 1.74 15.20
C PHE A 19 19.96 0.98 14.92
N TYR A 20 20.76 1.42 13.94
CA TYR A 20 22.05 0.80 13.64
C TYR A 20 22.97 0.81 14.87
N ILE A 21 23.13 1.95 15.54
CA ILE A 21 23.94 2.05 16.77
C ILE A 21 23.33 1.18 17.88
N LEU A 22 22.01 1.25 18.10
CA LEU A 22 21.33 0.47 19.11
C LEU A 22 21.56 -1.04 18.92
N PHE A 23 21.30 -1.58 17.73
CA PHE A 23 21.48 -3.00 17.45
C PHE A 23 22.94 -3.42 17.45
N THR A 24 23.86 -2.54 17.06
CA THR A 24 25.30 -2.80 17.16
C THR A 24 25.72 -2.98 18.62
N VAL A 25 25.30 -2.07 19.51
CA VAL A 25 25.59 -2.16 20.95
C VAL A 25 24.94 -3.41 21.55
N LEU A 26 23.66 -3.66 21.27
CA LEU A 26 22.95 -4.85 21.75
C LEU A 26 23.61 -6.14 21.27
N PHE A 27 24.12 -6.19 20.04
CA PHE A 27 24.84 -7.34 19.50
C PHE A 27 26.14 -7.60 20.29
N PHE A 28 26.96 -6.57 20.54
CA PHE A 28 28.16 -6.74 21.36
C PHE A 28 27.85 -7.18 22.79
N VAL A 29 26.82 -6.61 23.41
CA VAL A 29 26.36 -7.03 24.74
C VAL A 29 25.89 -8.48 24.73
N TYR A 30 25.14 -8.90 23.70
CA TYR A 30 24.69 -10.27 23.54
C TYR A 30 25.85 -11.25 23.34
N VAL A 31 26.82 -10.95 22.46
CA VAL A 31 28.01 -11.79 22.24
C VAL A 31 28.84 -11.89 23.53
N ALA A 32 29.09 -10.76 24.20
CA ALA A 32 29.79 -10.74 25.47
C ALA A 32 29.07 -11.63 26.51
N TRP A 33 27.75 -11.47 26.65
CA TRP A 33 26.95 -12.31 27.53
C TRP A 33 26.98 -13.80 27.14
N ALA A 34 26.90 -14.14 25.86
CA ALA A 34 26.86 -15.52 25.39
C ALA A 34 28.18 -16.26 25.72
N PHE A 35 29.33 -15.63 25.42
CA PHE A 35 30.65 -16.26 25.56
C PHE A 35 31.30 -16.10 26.94
N LEU A 36 30.81 -15.21 27.81
CA LEU A 36 31.39 -15.06 29.15
C LEU A 36 31.25 -16.35 29.98
N PRO A 37 32.33 -16.85 30.62
CA PRO A 37 32.22 -18.00 31.50
C PRO A 37 31.33 -17.71 32.72
N VAL A 38 30.67 -18.75 33.22
CA VAL A 38 29.69 -18.68 34.34
C VAL A 38 30.32 -18.16 35.63
N GLU A 39 31.63 -18.36 35.80
CA GLU A 39 32.39 -18.00 37.00
C GLU A 39 32.52 -16.50 37.25
N LEU A 40 32.22 -15.65 36.26
CA LEU A 40 32.27 -14.19 36.39
C LEU A 40 31.06 -13.58 37.13
N GLY A 41 30.23 -14.40 37.78
CA GLY A 41 29.19 -13.97 38.72
C GLY A 41 27.95 -13.32 38.09
N LEU A 42 27.93 -13.10 36.78
CA LEU A 42 26.78 -12.52 36.07
C LEU A 42 25.60 -13.51 35.90
N HIS A 43 25.82 -14.80 36.14
CA HIS A 43 24.82 -15.84 35.96
C HIS A 43 23.60 -15.70 36.89
N SER A 44 23.77 -15.13 38.09
CA SER A 44 22.65 -14.91 39.01
C SER A 44 21.66 -13.84 38.54
N TYR A 45 22.05 -13.00 37.57
CA TYR A 45 21.26 -11.87 37.10
C TYR A 45 20.80 -12.01 35.64
N LEU A 46 21.39 -12.94 34.88
CA LEU A 46 21.05 -13.18 33.48
C LEU A 46 20.42 -14.57 33.28
N PRO A 47 19.58 -14.75 32.23
CA PRO A 47 18.98 -16.03 31.94
C PRO A 47 20.03 -17.09 31.60
N ASP A 48 19.62 -18.36 31.74
CA ASP A 48 20.44 -19.52 31.42
C ASP A 48 21.04 -19.43 30.00
N LYS A 49 22.25 -19.95 29.83
CA LYS A 49 23.01 -19.92 28.58
C LYS A 49 22.30 -20.60 27.42
N TYR A 50 21.37 -21.53 27.68
CA TYR A 50 20.48 -22.08 26.66
C TYR A 50 19.74 -20.98 25.88
N PHE A 51 19.37 -19.87 26.54
CA PHE A 51 18.70 -18.74 25.89
C PHE A 51 19.58 -18.05 24.84
N ALA A 52 20.90 -18.18 24.93
CA ALA A 52 21.79 -17.64 23.91
C ALA A 52 21.51 -18.29 22.55
N VAL A 53 21.19 -19.58 22.50
CA VAL A 53 20.84 -20.27 21.25
C VAL A 53 19.36 -20.15 20.92
N PHE A 54 18.49 -20.18 21.93
CA PHE A 54 17.05 -20.11 21.72
C PHE A 54 16.59 -18.77 21.13
N MET A 55 17.12 -17.64 21.62
CA MET A 55 16.75 -16.30 21.14
C MET A 55 16.95 -16.10 19.63
N PRO A 56 18.12 -16.37 19.02
CA PRO A 56 18.30 -16.21 17.58
C PRO A 56 17.41 -17.15 16.76
N VAL A 57 17.15 -18.37 17.25
CA VAL A 57 16.20 -19.29 16.60
C VAL A 57 14.80 -18.69 16.61
N LEU A 58 14.34 -18.17 17.75
CA LEU A 58 13.03 -17.53 17.88
C LEU A 58 12.89 -16.31 16.96
N ILE A 59 13.91 -15.45 16.90
CA ILE A 59 13.94 -14.30 15.98
C ILE A 59 13.83 -14.76 14.52
N MET A 60 14.53 -15.84 14.14
CA MET A 60 14.48 -16.38 12.78
C MET A 60 13.09 -16.92 12.43
N VAL A 61 12.42 -17.63 13.35
CA VAL A 61 11.04 -18.10 13.15
C VAL A 61 10.08 -16.92 13.02
N CYS A 62 10.18 -15.90 13.89
CA CYS A 62 9.36 -14.71 13.80
C CYS A 62 9.59 -13.94 12.48
N ALA A 63 10.83 -13.79 12.05
CA ALA A 63 11.17 -13.14 10.78
C ALA A 63 10.61 -13.91 9.58
N PHE A 64 10.72 -15.25 9.58
CA PHE A 64 10.13 -16.10 8.55
C PHE A 64 8.61 -15.92 8.49
N PHE A 65 7.96 -15.88 9.65
CA PHE A 65 6.51 -15.63 9.71
C PHE A 65 6.15 -14.24 9.15
N ALA A 66 6.88 -13.20 9.55
CA ALA A 66 6.59 -11.83 9.16
C ALA A 66 6.86 -11.54 7.67
N VAL A 67 7.90 -12.13 7.08
CA VAL A 67 8.34 -11.83 5.71
C VAL A 67 7.75 -12.79 4.68
N ILE A 68 7.51 -14.05 5.05
CA ILE A 68 7.03 -15.06 4.11
C ILE A 68 5.56 -15.38 4.35
N ILE A 69 5.23 -15.85 5.56
CA ILE A 69 3.89 -16.38 5.84
C ILE A 69 2.84 -15.26 5.80
N TYR A 70 3.10 -14.14 6.46
CA TYR A 70 2.14 -13.04 6.53
C TYR A 70 1.82 -12.44 5.15
N PRO A 71 2.81 -12.10 4.30
CA PRO A 71 2.52 -11.68 2.92
C PRO A 71 1.86 -12.76 2.07
N ALA A 72 2.21 -14.04 2.24
CA ALA A 72 1.58 -15.13 1.51
C ALA A 72 0.09 -15.28 1.85
N ILE A 73 -0.27 -15.18 3.13
CA ILE A 73 -1.67 -15.19 3.56
C ILE A 73 -2.40 -13.99 2.97
N ASN A 74 -1.82 -12.79 3.05
CA ASN A 74 -2.44 -11.58 2.48
C ASN A 74 -2.63 -11.70 0.97
N LEU A 75 -1.66 -12.27 0.25
CA LEU A 75 -1.77 -12.51 -1.18
C LEU A 75 -2.84 -13.58 -1.49
N SER A 76 -2.97 -14.61 -0.66
CA SER A 76 -4.01 -15.64 -0.83
C SER A 76 -5.44 -15.12 -0.60
N LEU A 77 -5.58 -14.07 0.22
CA LEU A 77 -6.86 -13.37 0.45
C LEU A 77 -7.16 -12.33 -0.62
N THR A 78 -6.15 -11.94 -1.42
CA THR A 78 -6.31 -10.99 -2.52
C THR A 78 -7.01 -11.67 -3.69
N PRO A 79 -7.98 -11.03 -4.37
CA PRO A 79 -8.61 -11.60 -5.57
C PRO A 79 -7.56 -11.87 -6.67
N ASN A 80 -7.87 -12.84 -7.55
CA ASN A 80 -7.04 -13.13 -8.73
C ASN A 80 -6.74 -11.85 -9.53
N ILE A 81 -5.54 -11.76 -10.11
CA ILE A 81 -5.09 -10.56 -10.84
C ILE A 81 -5.96 -10.22 -12.05
N ASP A 82 -6.55 -11.25 -12.67
CA ASP A 82 -7.46 -11.08 -13.82
C ASP A 82 -8.91 -10.78 -13.39
N SER A 83 -9.21 -10.84 -12.10
CA SER A 83 -10.54 -10.54 -11.59
C SER A 83 -10.74 -9.03 -11.55
N ILE A 84 -11.91 -8.58 -12.04
CA ILE A 84 -12.34 -7.19 -11.94
C ILE A 84 -12.37 -6.69 -10.49
N ALA A 85 -12.56 -7.60 -9.52
CA ALA A 85 -12.53 -7.33 -8.09
C ALA A 85 -11.23 -6.67 -7.61
N SER A 86 -10.14 -6.80 -8.36
CA SER A 86 -8.86 -6.15 -8.06
C SER A 86 -8.83 -4.65 -8.41
N VAL A 87 -9.75 -4.18 -9.27
CA VAL A 87 -9.78 -2.82 -9.81
C VAL A 87 -10.94 -2.00 -9.25
N VAL A 88 -12.12 -2.59 -9.09
CA VAL A 88 -13.32 -1.87 -8.62
C VAL A 88 -13.52 -1.94 -7.11
N ASP A 89 -13.92 -0.82 -6.52
CA ASP A 89 -14.27 -0.76 -5.09
C ASP A 89 -15.79 -0.96 -4.89
N LEU A 90 -16.16 -2.13 -4.38
CA LEU A 90 -17.55 -2.51 -4.09
C LEU A 90 -18.24 -1.58 -3.10
N LYS A 91 -17.52 -0.99 -2.14
CA LYS A 91 -18.13 -0.08 -1.15
C LYS A 91 -18.59 1.23 -1.75
N LEU A 92 -17.98 1.65 -2.86
CA LEU A 92 -18.36 2.85 -3.58
C LEU A 92 -19.46 2.60 -4.61
N VAL A 93 -19.61 1.37 -5.10
CA VAL A 93 -20.69 1.02 -6.03
C VAL A 93 -21.99 0.73 -5.29
N LEU A 94 -21.91 0.04 -4.15
CA LEU A 94 -23.09 -0.39 -3.42
C LEU A 94 -23.74 0.77 -2.62
N PRO A 95 -25.08 0.86 -2.58
CA PRO A 95 -25.79 1.77 -1.69
C PRO A 95 -25.34 1.60 -0.24
N LYS A 96 -25.22 2.72 0.49
CA LYS A 96 -24.82 2.71 1.90
C LYS A 96 -25.73 1.76 2.70
N GLY A 97 -25.13 0.73 3.29
CA GLY A 97 -25.84 -0.27 4.11
C GLY A 97 -26.24 -1.56 3.37
N SER A 98 -25.92 -1.70 2.09
CA SER A 98 -26.10 -2.97 1.36
C SER A 98 -24.81 -3.81 1.37
N GLU A 99 -24.96 -5.11 1.61
CA GLU A 99 -23.85 -6.07 1.53
C GLU A 99 -23.71 -6.64 0.12
N PHE A 100 -22.47 -6.93 -0.28
CA PHE A 100 -22.20 -7.58 -1.54
C PHE A 100 -22.62 -9.05 -1.47
N THR A 101 -23.49 -9.48 -2.39
CA THR A 101 -23.86 -10.91 -2.48
C THR A 101 -23.36 -11.54 -3.78
N SER A 102 -23.39 -10.82 -4.91
CA SER A 102 -22.92 -11.35 -6.20
C SER A 102 -22.63 -10.26 -7.24
N TRP A 103 -21.74 -10.58 -8.18
CA TRP A 103 -21.34 -9.69 -9.28
C TRP A 103 -22.49 -9.29 -10.23
N SER A 104 -23.54 -10.09 -10.32
CA SER A 104 -24.73 -9.79 -11.14
C SER A 104 -25.54 -8.61 -10.61
N GLN A 105 -25.47 -8.31 -9.31
CA GLN A 105 -26.17 -7.17 -8.70
C GLN A 105 -25.67 -5.83 -9.24
N LEU A 106 -24.37 -5.75 -9.53
CA LEU A 106 -23.72 -4.54 -10.03
C LEU A 106 -24.15 -4.25 -11.48
N GLN A 107 -24.48 -5.28 -12.26
CA GLN A 107 -24.98 -5.14 -13.64
C GLN A 107 -26.41 -4.59 -13.70
N ASN A 108 -27.26 -4.88 -12.70
CA ASN A 108 -28.65 -4.44 -12.69
C ASN A 108 -28.82 -2.95 -12.34
N GLN A 109 -27.93 -2.38 -11.52
CA GLN A 109 -27.93 -0.94 -11.17
C GLN A 109 -27.52 -0.02 -12.35
N ARG A 110 -26.95 -0.59 -13.42
CA ARG A 110 -26.72 0.05 -14.73
C ARG A 110 -27.94 0.81 -15.27
N SER A 111 -29.13 0.33 -14.92
CA SER A 111 -30.39 0.82 -15.50
C SER A 111 -30.85 2.16 -14.92
N GLU A 112 -30.37 2.55 -13.74
CA GLU A 112 -30.90 3.69 -12.98
C GLU A 112 -29.99 4.94 -12.98
N ALA A 113 -28.71 4.83 -13.37
CA ALA A 113 -27.78 5.96 -13.42
C ALA A 113 -27.75 6.64 -14.81
N THR A 114 -28.70 7.55 -15.04
CA THR A 114 -28.83 8.46 -16.21
C THR A 114 -27.61 9.38 -16.48
N PRO A 115 -27.52 10.02 -17.68
CA PRO A 115 -26.27 10.30 -18.38
C PRO A 115 -25.66 11.65 -18.02
N LYS A 116 -24.32 11.70 -17.89
CA LYS A 116 -23.59 12.97 -17.78
C LYS A 116 -23.55 13.66 -19.15
N ARG A 117 -24.20 14.82 -19.23
CA ARG A 117 -24.22 15.73 -20.38
C ARG A 117 -22.81 16.27 -20.65
N ASN A 118 -22.18 15.80 -21.72
CA ASN A 118 -20.96 16.43 -22.22
C ASN A 118 -21.29 17.85 -22.71
N PRO A 119 -20.54 18.90 -22.31
CA PRO A 119 -20.68 20.21 -22.91
C PRO A 119 -20.33 20.12 -24.40
N SER A 120 -21.20 20.66 -25.25
CA SER A 120 -21.00 20.73 -26.70
C SER A 120 -19.68 21.44 -27.01
N PRO A 121 -18.90 20.95 -27.99
CA PRO A 121 -17.61 21.55 -28.34
C PRO A 121 -17.80 22.98 -28.86
N THR A 122 -17.17 23.96 -28.20
CA THR A 122 -17.16 25.36 -28.66
C THR A 122 -16.24 25.49 -29.88
N THR A 123 -16.82 25.66 -31.06
CA THR A 123 -16.09 25.97 -32.30
C THR A 123 -15.52 27.38 -32.21
N THR A 124 -14.21 27.53 -32.43
CA THR A 124 -13.52 28.84 -32.42
C THR A 124 -12.98 29.12 -33.82
N LEU A 125 -13.15 30.35 -34.30
CA LEU A 125 -12.71 30.76 -35.63
C LEU A 125 -11.22 31.13 -35.57
N CYS A 126 -10.40 30.45 -36.37
CA CYS A 126 -8.95 30.57 -36.28
C CYS A 126 -8.43 31.72 -37.14
N ASN A 127 -7.81 32.72 -36.52
CA ASN A 127 -7.26 33.88 -37.22
C ASN A 127 -6.07 33.55 -38.15
N MET A 128 -5.45 32.38 -38.01
CA MET A 128 -4.29 31.96 -38.82
C MET A 128 -4.70 31.34 -40.15
N CYS A 129 -5.75 30.50 -40.16
CA CYS A 129 -6.18 29.75 -41.35
C CYS A 129 -7.58 30.15 -41.84
N LYS A 130 -8.26 31.07 -41.16
CA LYS A 130 -9.62 31.54 -41.46
C LYS A 130 -10.67 30.42 -41.57
N THR A 131 -10.45 29.30 -40.89
CA THR A 131 -11.42 28.18 -40.81
C THR A 131 -11.83 27.94 -39.36
N GLU A 132 -12.95 27.24 -39.17
CA GLU A 132 -13.44 26.87 -37.84
C GLU A 132 -12.62 25.69 -37.28
N HIS A 133 -12.17 25.81 -36.03
CA HIS A 133 -11.50 24.74 -35.32
C HIS A 133 -12.25 24.36 -34.06
N VAL A 134 -12.37 23.06 -33.84
CA VAL A 134 -12.79 22.50 -32.56
C VAL A 134 -11.54 22.45 -31.69
N ALA A 135 -11.53 23.22 -30.61
CA ALA A 135 -10.46 23.12 -29.61
C ALA A 135 -10.49 21.72 -29.01
N LYS A 136 -9.52 20.88 -29.39
CA LYS A 136 -9.33 19.57 -28.78
C LYS A 136 -8.65 19.77 -27.43
N THR A 137 -9.43 20.24 -26.44
CA THR A 137 -9.00 20.29 -25.05
C THR A 137 -8.90 18.86 -24.53
N ARG A 138 -7.75 18.23 -24.72
CA ARG A 138 -7.42 17.03 -23.95
C ARG A 138 -7.25 17.52 -22.52
N SER A 139 -8.13 17.10 -21.60
CA SER A 139 -7.91 17.31 -20.18
C SER A 139 -6.49 16.81 -19.85
N PRO A 140 -5.73 17.52 -18.99
CA PRO A 140 -4.48 16.99 -18.48
C PRO A 140 -4.79 15.61 -17.89
N ILE A 141 -4.05 14.58 -18.30
CA ILE A 141 -4.19 13.26 -17.66
C ILE A 141 -3.81 13.49 -16.20
N PRO A 142 -4.75 13.31 -15.25
CA PRO A 142 -4.44 13.51 -13.84
C PRO A 142 -3.25 12.60 -13.50
N PRO A 143 -2.28 13.05 -12.70
CA PRO A 143 -1.23 12.15 -12.23
C PRO A 143 -1.93 10.96 -11.56
N LEU A 144 -1.52 9.73 -11.88
CA LEU A 144 -2.09 8.46 -11.38
C LEU A 144 -2.25 8.39 -9.86
N ARG A 145 -1.63 9.33 -9.12
CA ARG A 145 -1.83 9.58 -7.69
C ARG A 145 -3.29 9.86 -7.31
N PHE A 146 -4.12 10.34 -8.22
CA PHE A 146 -5.52 10.70 -7.98
C PHE A 146 -6.47 9.99 -8.94
N LEU A 147 -6.27 8.69 -9.15
CA LEU A 147 -7.29 7.90 -9.84
C LEU A 147 -8.51 7.82 -8.91
N ASP A 148 -9.56 8.57 -9.23
CA ASP A 148 -10.79 8.56 -8.44
C ASP A 148 -11.49 7.21 -8.63
N LEU A 149 -11.59 6.45 -7.54
CA LEU A 149 -12.25 5.14 -7.55
C LEU A 149 -13.71 5.25 -8.03
N GLN A 150 -14.36 6.41 -7.83
CA GLN A 150 -15.69 6.67 -8.38
C GLN A 150 -15.67 6.78 -9.90
N GLU A 151 -14.63 7.39 -10.48
CA GLU A 151 -14.45 7.50 -11.93
C GLU A 151 -14.12 6.15 -12.56
N ILE A 152 -13.27 5.34 -11.91
CA ILE A 152 -12.98 3.96 -12.37
C ILE A 152 -14.25 3.13 -12.37
N ASN A 153 -14.98 3.13 -11.26
CA ASN A 153 -16.26 2.43 -11.14
C ASN A 153 -17.22 2.93 -12.23
N ALA A 154 -17.38 4.24 -12.40
CA ALA A 154 -18.24 4.81 -13.43
C ALA A 154 -17.81 4.40 -14.85
N THR A 155 -16.51 4.36 -15.16
CA THR A 155 -15.99 4.01 -16.48
C THR A 155 -16.18 2.54 -16.81
N TYR A 156 -16.10 1.66 -15.81
CA TYR A 156 -16.34 0.24 -16.01
C TYR A 156 -17.83 -0.09 -16.17
N TYR A 157 -18.72 0.63 -15.47
CA TYR A 157 -20.17 0.37 -15.51
C TYR A 157 -20.95 1.21 -16.54
N ASN A 158 -20.36 2.24 -17.17
CA ASN A 158 -20.93 2.99 -18.32
C ASN A 158 -20.77 2.21 -19.64
#